data_AF-A0A9R1UZ34-F1
#
_entry.id   AF-A0A9R1UZ34-F1
#
_cell.length_a   1.000
_cell.length_b   1.000
_cell.length_c   1.000
_cell.angle_alpha   90.00
_cell.angle_beta   90.00
_cell.angle_gamma   90.00
#
_symmetry.space_group_name_H-M   'P 1'
#
loop_
_entity.id
_entity.type
_entity.pdbx_description
1 polymer ?
#
loop_
_entity_poly.entity_id
_entity_poly.type
_entity_poly.pdbx_seq_one_letter_code
_entity_poly.pdbx_strand_id
1 'polypeptide(L)'
;MEEKKDKGQIFVEVNFEGYSTHFGTCEAARWFLTHEMGTINDCLHKHQGFRLRLVGYSFGGAIASMLSIMIRKKTCDELGFSPDIVTSVGYGTPPCVSRDLADSCSDFVTTVCMQNDIIPRLSVATLMRLRKEIF
;
A
#
# COMPACT_ATOMS: atom_id res chain seq x y z
N MET A 1 -40.26 16.57 -8.66
CA MET A 1 -39.35 15.53 -9.16
C MET A 1 -37.96 16.01 -8.83
N GLU A 2 -37.42 15.48 -7.75
CA GLU A 2 -36.19 15.93 -7.12
C GLU A 2 -35.07 15.02 -7.63
N GLU A 3 -34.13 15.57 -8.40
CA GLU A 3 -32.97 14.86 -8.92
C GLU A 3 -32.03 14.48 -7.77
N LYS A 4 -31.69 13.19 -7.72
CA LYS A 4 -30.80 12.59 -6.73
C LYS A 4 -29.42 13.22 -6.82
N LYS A 5 -28.98 13.88 -5.74
CA LYS A 5 -27.57 14.24 -5.51
C LYS A 5 -26.73 12.96 -5.51
N ASP A 6 -25.76 12.95 -6.41
CA ASP A 6 -24.69 11.97 -6.47
C ASP A 6 -23.96 11.94 -5.11
N LYS A 7 -23.84 10.75 -4.51
CA LYS A 7 -23.23 10.61 -3.18
C LYS A 7 -21.74 10.84 -3.33
N GLY A 8 -21.29 12.01 -2.86
CA GLY A 8 -19.91 12.47 -2.93
C GLY A 8 -18.90 11.38 -2.55
N GLN A 9 -18.02 11.07 -3.49
CA GLN A 9 -16.83 10.27 -3.29
C GLN A 9 -15.96 11.02 -2.27
N ILE A 10 -15.93 10.54 -1.02
CA ILE A 10 -15.05 11.10 0.01
C ILE A 10 -13.63 10.72 -0.40
N PHE A 11 -12.92 11.65 -1.04
CA PHE A 11 -11.51 11.48 -1.32
C PHE A 11 -10.78 11.40 0.02
N VAL A 12 -10.32 10.20 0.36
CA VAL A 12 -9.49 9.99 1.53
C VAL A 12 -8.09 10.49 1.18
N GLU A 13 -7.82 11.74 1.53
CA GLU A 13 -6.52 12.35 1.31
C GLU A 13 -5.52 11.81 2.34
N VAL A 14 -4.52 11.07 1.86
CA VAL A 14 -3.37 10.65 2.66
C VAL A 14 -2.20 11.49 2.20
N ASN A 15 -1.71 12.38 3.06
CA ASN A 15 -0.62 13.28 2.71
C ASN A 15 0.72 12.51 2.60
N PHE A 16 1.37 12.63 1.45
CA PHE A 16 2.72 12.12 1.17
C PHE A 16 3.71 13.25 0.84
N GLU A 17 3.43 14.50 1.23
CA GLU A 17 4.34 15.62 1.06
C GLU A 17 5.77 15.26 1.52
N GLY A 18 6.74 15.53 0.65
CA GLY A 18 8.15 15.19 0.86
C GLY A 18 8.56 13.78 0.46
N TYR A 19 7.62 12.89 0.10
CA TYR A 19 7.90 11.52 -0.33
C TYR A 19 7.50 11.29 -1.80
N SER A 20 8.15 10.33 -2.45
CA SER A 20 7.79 9.90 -3.81
C SER A 20 7.19 8.50 -3.76
N THR A 21 6.11 8.27 -4.50
CA THR A 21 5.47 6.96 -4.62
C THR A 21 5.23 6.60 -6.07
N HIS A 22 5.15 5.31 -6.38
CA HIS A 22 4.74 4.86 -7.70
C HIS A 22 3.25 5.15 -7.89
N PHE A 23 2.92 6.00 -8.87
CA PHE A 23 1.56 6.50 -9.08
C PHE A 23 0.51 5.38 -9.11
N GLY A 24 0.70 4.37 -9.96
CA GLY A 24 -0.27 3.28 -10.11
C GLY A 24 -0.51 2.45 -8.84
N THR A 25 0.50 2.30 -7.97
CA THR A 25 0.32 1.57 -6.70
C THR A 25 -0.39 2.44 -5.67
N CYS A 26 -0.13 3.75 -5.68
CA CYS A 26 -0.82 4.73 -4.84
C CYS A 26 -2.31 4.81 -5.19
N GLU A 27 -2.64 4.95 -6.49
CA GLU A 27 -4.02 4.97 -6.97
C GLU A 27 -4.79 3.70 -6.59
N ALA A 28 -4.20 2.54 -6.83
CA ALA A 28 -4.81 1.25 -6.50
C ALA A 28 -5.03 1.09 -4.99
N ALA A 29 -4.02 1.42 -4.17
CA ALA A 29 -4.15 1.37 -2.71
C ALA A 29 -5.24 2.31 -2.20
N ARG A 30 -5.34 3.53 -2.75
CA ARG A 30 -6.43 4.45 -2.39
C ARG A 30 -7.80 3.89 -2.76
N TRP A 31 -7.91 3.24 -3.92
CA TRP A 31 -9.16 2.60 -4.31
C TRP A 31 -9.62 1.58 -3.24
N PHE A 32 -8.72 0.72 -2.76
CA PHE A 32 -9.02 -0.20 -1.65
C PHE A 32 -9.38 0.54 -0.36
N LEU A 33 -8.63 1.60 -0.01
CA LEU A 33 -8.91 2.41 1.17
C LEU A 33 -10.30 3.06 1.12
N THR A 34 -10.78 3.45 -0.07
CA THR A 34 -12.09 4.08 -0.22
C THR A 34 -13.23 3.06 -0.27
N HIS A 35 -13.02 1.89 -0.89
CA HIS A 35 -14.12 0.97 -1.21
C HIS A 35 -14.20 -0.25 -0.27
N GLU A 36 -13.08 -0.69 0.31
CA GLU A 36 -13.01 -1.94 1.07
C GLU A 36 -12.80 -1.77 2.59
N MET A 37 -12.62 -0.53 3.07
CA MET A 37 -12.45 -0.28 4.50
C MET A 37 -13.67 -0.69 5.34
N GLY A 38 -14.89 -0.57 4.79
CA GLY A 38 -16.10 -1.07 5.44
C GLY A 38 -16.02 -2.59 5.66
N THR A 39 -15.67 -3.34 4.62
CA THR A 39 -15.48 -4.80 4.69
C THR A 39 -14.42 -5.19 5.73
N ILE A 40 -13.28 -4.49 5.73
CA ILE A 40 -12.20 -4.73 6.71
C ILE A 40 -12.70 -4.51 8.14
N ASN A 41 -13.45 -3.43 8.37
CA ASN A 41 -14.02 -3.12 9.67
C ASN A 41 -15.00 -4.20 10.13
N ASP A 42 -15.93 -4.62 9.27
CA ASP A 42 -16.90 -5.66 9.63
C ASP A 42 -16.21 -6.98 10.00
N CYS A 43 -15.16 -7.35 9.26
CA CYS A 43 -14.36 -8.52 9.57
C CYS A 43 -13.62 -8.39 10.91
N LEU A 44 -13.00 -7.25 11.20
CA LEU A 44 -12.28 -7.03 12.47
C LEU A 44 -13.23 -6.98 13.67
N HIS A 45 -14.42 -6.41 13.51
CA HIS A 45 -15.45 -6.41 14.56
C HIS A 45 -15.96 -7.83 14.85
N LYS A 46 -16.15 -8.65 13.81
CA LYS A 46 -16.57 -10.05 13.96
C LYS A 46 -15.48 -10.93 14.60
N HIS A 47 -14.22 -10.59 14.38
CA HIS A 47 -13.06 -11.35 14.84
C HIS A 47 -12.20 -10.51 15.79
N GLN A 48 -12.76 -10.17 16.95
CA GLN A 48 -12.07 -9.34 17.96
C GLN A 48 -10.74 -9.98 18.41
N GLY A 49 -9.71 -9.15 18.56
CA GLY A 49 -8.36 -9.57 18.98
C GLY A 49 -7.46 -10.05 17.83
N PHE A 50 -7.97 -10.17 16.60
CA PHE A 50 -7.16 -10.52 15.45
C PHE A 50 -6.37 -9.32 14.92
N ARG A 51 -5.26 -9.60 14.25
CA ARG A 51 -4.44 -8.61 13.53
C ARG A 51 -4.76 -8.65 12.04
N LEU A 52 -4.58 -7.52 11.35
CA LEU A 52 -4.76 -7.42 9.91
C LEU A 52 -3.41 -7.61 9.21
N ARG A 53 -3.32 -8.62 8.34
CA ARG A 53 -2.15 -8.87 7.50
C ARG A 53 -2.54 -8.72 6.04
N LEU A 54 -2.03 -7.70 5.37
CA LEU A 54 -2.16 -7.53 3.93
C LEU A 54 -1.09 -8.34 3.23
N VAL A 55 -1.46 -9.17 2.25
CA VAL A 55 -0.53 -10.03 1.52
C VAL A 55 -0.68 -9.81 0.04
N GLY A 56 0.43 -9.80 -0.70
CA GLY A 56 0.39 -9.69 -2.15
C GLY A 56 1.64 -10.24 -2.83
N TYR A 57 1.48 -10.64 -4.09
CA TYR A 57 2.59 -11.04 -4.96
C TYR A 57 2.83 -9.97 -6.03
N SER A 58 4.09 -9.77 -6.39
CA SER A 58 4.54 -8.81 -7.40
C SER A 58 3.95 -7.42 -7.16
N PHE A 59 3.29 -6.85 -8.16
CA PHE A 59 2.60 -5.55 -8.06
C PHE A 59 1.53 -5.52 -6.95
N GLY A 60 0.87 -6.65 -6.67
CA GLY A 60 -0.06 -6.76 -5.54
C GLY A 60 0.63 -6.61 -4.19
N GLY A 61 1.90 -7.01 -4.07
CA GLY A 61 2.71 -6.78 -2.87
C GLY A 61 3.01 -5.29 -2.68
N ALA A 62 3.21 -4.54 -3.77
CA ALA A 62 3.39 -3.09 -3.71
C ALA A 62 2.10 -2.38 -3.29
N ILE A 63 0.94 -2.83 -3.79
CA ILE A 63 -0.37 -2.32 -3.37
C ILE A 63 -0.63 -2.62 -1.89
N ALA A 64 -0.36 -3.86 -1.44
CA ALA A 64 -0.50 -4.23 -0.03
C ALA A 64 0.40 -3.40 0.90
N SER A 65 1.64 -3.16 0.48
CA SER A 65 2.59 -2.29 1.20
C SER A 65 2.07 -0.86 1.28
N MET A 66 1.66 -0.29 0.14
CA MET A 66 1.15 1.07 0.05
C MET A 66 -0.15 1.26 0.86
N LEU A 67 -1.07 0.28 0.81
CA LEU A 67 -2.30 0.28 1.61
C LEU A 67 -1.98 0.23 3.11
N SER A 68 -1.03 -0.61 3.53
CA SER A 68 -0.62 -0.64 4.95
C SER A 68 -0.05 0.71 5.41
N ILE A 69 0.79 1.37 4.60
CA ILE A 69 1.31 2.70 4.91
C ILE A 69 0.20 3.73 5.02
N MET A 70 -0.79 3.70 4.11
CA MET A 70 -1.94 4.61 4.16
C MET A 70 -2.80 4.40 5.40
N ILE A 71 -3.07 3.15 5.79
CA ILE A 71 -3.84 2.83 6.99
C ILE A 71 -3.07 3.24 8.26
N ARG A 72 -1.76 2.99 8.32
CA ARG A 72 -0.89 3.34 9.46
C ARG A 72 -0.78 4.86 9.70
N LYS A 73 -1.07 5.68 8.69
CA LYS A 73 -1.12 7.15 8.81
C LYS A 73 -2.45 7.67 9.35
N LYS A 74 -3.50 6.85 9.46
CA LYS A 74 -4.81 7.26 9.97
C LYS A 74 -4.93 7.10 11.47
N THR A 75 -5.91 7.77 12.05
CA THR A 75 -6.25 7.67 13.47
C THR A 75 -7.20 6.52 13.75
N CYS A 76 -7.25 6.05 15.01
CA CYS A 76 -8.20 5.04 15.46
C CYS A 76 -9.65 5.46 15.20
N ASP A 77 -9.96 6.75 15.34
CA ASP A 77 -11.32 7.29 15.16
C ASP A 77 -11.76 7.24 13.70
N GLU A 78 -10.84 7.46 12.75
CA GLU A 78 -11.13 7.35 11.32
C GLU A 78 -11.33 5.90 10.86
N LEU A 79 -10.63 4.96 11.49
CA LEU A 79 -10.65 3.56 11.08
C LEU A 79 -11.66 2.72 11.85
N GLY A 80 -11.97 3.05 13.11
CA GLY A 80 -12.72 2.17 14.02
C GLY A 80 -11.89 1.04 14.64
N PHE A 81 -10.57 1.01 14.40
CA PHE A 81 -9.63 0.06 14.99
C PHE A 81 -8.22 0.67 15.08
N SER A 82 -7.34 0.08 15.89
CA SER A 82 -5.96 0.56 16.02
C SER A 82 -5.15 0.31 14.74
N PRO A 83 -4.55 1.34 14.11
CA PRO A 83 -3.66 1.16 12.96
C PRO A 83 -2.46 0.25 13.24
N ASP A 84 -2.03 0.12 14.51
CA ASP A 84 -0.88 -0.71 14.95
C ASP A 84 -1.05 -2.21 14.74
N ILE A 85 -2.27 -2.67 14.46
CA ILE A 85 -2.52 -4.09 14.19
C ILE A 85 -2.25 -4.45 12.72
N VAL A 86 -2.03 -3.46 11.86
CA VAL A 86 -1.90 -3.64 10.41
C VAL A 86 -0.45 -3.87 10.01
N THR A 87 -0.21 -4.98 9.31
CA THR A 87 1.10 -5.33 8.75
C THR A 87 0.94 -5.76 7.30
N SER A 88 2.01 -5.72 6.52
CA SER A 88 2.00 -6.23 5.14
C SER A 88 3.16 -7.15 4.83
N VAL A 89 2.91 -8.15 3.98
CA VAL A 89 3.92 -9.06 3.44
C VAL A 89 3.77 -9.12 1.92
N GLY A 90 4.78 -8.63 1.21
CA GLY A 90 4.85 -8.65 -0.25
C GLY A 90 5.89 -9.66 -0.75
N TYR A 91 5.55 -10.45 -1.77
CA TYR A 91 6.49 -11.38 -2.43
C TYR A 91 6.85 -10.86 -3.81
N GLY A 92 8.14 -10.78 -4.16
CA GLY A 92 8.57 -10.26 -5.47
C GLY A 92 8.13 -8.81 -5.72
N THR A 93 8.02 -8.00 -4.66
CA THR A 93 7.43 -6.66 -4.70
C THR A 93 8.33 -5.66 -5.42
N PRO A 94 7.85 -4.94 -6.46
CA PRO A 94 8.63 -3.90 -7.12
C PRO A 94 8.79 -2.67 -6.20
N PRO A 95 9.85 -1.85 -6.37
CA PRO A 95 9.98 -0.60 -5.65
C PRO A 95 8.80 0.34 -5.94
N CYS A 96 8.11 0.79 -4.89
CA CYS A 96 6.89 1.60 -5.01
C CYS A 96 6.87 2.88 -4.16
N VAL A 97 7.92 3.13 -3.38
CA VAL A 97 8.05 4.29 -2.49
C VAL A 97 9.50 4.80 -2.45
N SER A 98 9.71 6.05 -2.04
CA SER A 98 11.03 6.63 -1.81
C SER A 98 11.74 5.97 -0.61
N ARG A 99 13.07 6.13 -0.56
CA ARG A 99 13.91 5.56 0.49
C ARG A 99 13.45 5.93 1.90
N ASP A 100 13.19 7.22 2.14
CA ASP A 100 12.78 7.69 3.46
C ASP A 100 11.43 7.11 3.89
N LEU A 101 10.50 6.94 2.94
CA LEU A 101 9.22 6.30 3.22
C LEU A 101 9.38 4.80 3.49
N ALA A 102 10.26 4.12 2.74
CA ALA A 102 10.59 2.72 2.97
C ALA A 102 11.23 2.49 4.36
N ASP A 103 12.15 3.37 4.77
CA ASP A 103 12.78 3.31 6.08
C ASP A 103 11.73 3.50 7.19
N SER A 104 10.77 4.42 6.99
CA SER A 104 9.70 4.72 7.96
C SER A 104 8.68 3.60 8.16
N CYS A 105 8.56 2.65 7.22
CA CYS A 105 7.58 1.56 7.29
C CYS A 105 8.22 0.19 7.52
N SER A 106 9.52 0.15 7.81
CA SER A 106 10.31 -1.08 7.96
C SER A 106 9.89 -1.96 9.15
N ASP A 107 9.16 -1.40 10.11
CA ASP A 107 8.59 -2.08 11.28
C ASP A 107 7.34 -2.91 10.97
N PHE A 108 6.56 -2.56 9.93
CA PHE A 108 5.30 -3.23 9.60
C PHE A 108 5.17 -3.73 8.15
N VAL A 109 6.07 -3.34 7.25
CA VAL A 109 6.12 -3.83 5.86
C VAL A 109 7.27 -4.80 5.69
N THR A 110 6.98 -6.03 5.27
CA THR A 110 8.01 -7.02 4.92
C THR A 110 7.91 -7.36 3.44
N THR A 111 9.05 -7.34 2.73
CA THR A 111 9.11 -7.83 1.35
C THR A 111 10.06 -9.03 1.25
N VAL A 112 9.64 -10.04 0.49
CA VAL A 112 10.37 -11.28 0.27
C VAL A 112 10.85 -11.31 -1.17
N CYS A 113 12.16 -11.35 -1.36
CA CYS A 113 12.80 -11.39 -2.66
C CYS A 113 13.39 -12.79 -2.91
N MET A 114 12.98 -13.45 -4.01
CA MET A 114 13.50 -14.77 -4.35
C MET A 114 14.72 -14.65 -5.26
N GLN A 115 15.89 -15.06 -4.74
CA GLN A 115 17.16 -15.16 -5.48
C GLN A 115 17.40 -13.96 -6.43
N ASN A 116 17.34 -14.19 -7.74
CA ASN A 116 17.64 -13.24 -8.83
C ASN A 116 16.38 -12.69 -9.53
N ASP A 117 15.18 -12.83 -8.96
CA ASP A 117 13.95 -12.15 -9.41
C ASP A 117 14.16 -10.67 -9.77
N ILE A 118 13.97 -10.30 -11.03
CA ILE A 118 14.23 -8.94 -11.49
C ILE A 118 13.30 -7.90 -10.85
N ILE A 119 12.08 -8.28 -10.42
CA ILE A 119 11.02 -7.33 -10.07
C ILE A 119 11.39 -6.40 -8.89
N PRO A 120 11.88 -6.90 -7.73
CA PRO A 120 12.30 -6.03 -6.62
C PRO A 120 13.53 -5.17 -6.92
N ARG A 121 14.25 -5.47 -8.01
CA ARG A 121 15.47 -4.77 -8.44
C ARG A 121 15.21 -3.75 -9.54
N LEU A 122 13.97 -3.60 -9.98
CA LEU A 122 13.62 -2.64 -11.04
C LEU A 122 13.80 -1.21 -10.55
N SER A 123 14.60 -0.44 -11.28
CA SER A 123 14.75 1.00 -11.12
C SER A 123 15.19 1.57 -12.46
N VAL A 124 15.02 2.88 -12.64
CA VAL A 124 15.54 3.57 -13.83
C VAL A 124 17.05 3.34 -13.96
N ALA A 125 17.79 3.36 -12.84
CA ALA A 125 19.22 3.12 -12.84
C ALA A 125 19.59 1.69 -13.29
N THR A 126 18.89 0.66 -12.78
CA THR A 126 19.17 -0.73 -13.16
C THR A 126 18.79 -1.03 -14.60
N LEU A 127 17.69 -0.47 -15.10
CA LEU A 127 17.30 -0.58 -16.52
C LEU A 127 18.30 0.13 -17.44
N MET A 128 18.78 1.32 -17.08
CA MET A 128 19.79 2.03 -17.86
C MET A 128 21.13 1.30 -17.89
N ARG A 129 21.52 0.64 -16.78
CA ARG A 129 22.73 -0.19 -16.74
C ARG A 129 22.57 -1.43 -17.61
N LEU A 130 21.45 -2.13 -17.50
CA LEU A 130 21.14 -3.29 -18.33
C LEU A 130 21.18 -2.93 -19.82
N ARG A 131 20.60 -1.78 -20.20
CA ARG A 131 20.65 -1.29 -21.58
C ARG A 131 22.08 -1.12 -22.09
N LYS A 132 23.01 -0.59 -21.28
CA LYS A 132 24.43 -0.42 -21.66
C LYS A 132 25.24 -1.71 -21.73
N GLU A 133 24.76 -2.78 -21.09
CA GLU A 133 25.43 -4.10 -21.15
C GLU A 133 24.98 -4.90 -22.37
N ILE A 134 23.77 -4.62 -22.88
CA ILE A 134 23.19 -5.32 -24.05
C ILE A 134 23.53 -4.61 -25.37
N PHE A 135 23.73 -3.28 -25.34
CA PHE A 135 24.08 -2.45 -26.51
C PHE A 135 25.39 -1.72 -26.27
#